data_AF-A0A4R4JH04-F1
#
_entry.id   AF-A0A4R4JH04-F1
#
_cell.length_a   1.000
_cell.length_b   1.000
_cell.length_c   1.000
_cell.angle_alpha   90.00
_cell.angle_beta   90.00
_cell.angle_gamma   90.00
#
_symmetry.space_group_name_H-M   'P 1'
#
loop_
_entity.id
_entity.type
_entity.pdbx_description
1 polymer ?
#
loop_
_entity_poly.entity_id
_entity_poly.type
_entity_poly.pdbx_seq_one_letter_code
_entity_poly.pdbx_strand_id
1 'polypeptide(L)'
;MGYIGRAILEIPKTNISSKQINNWKLFSTVTGDRIKVDKQYQVKFDDIVIDNTVIKPVTYATKQAFVSVSHGKATITIQRSKI
;
A
#
# COMPACT_ATOMS: atom_id res chain seq x y z
N MET A 1 14.91 9.60 -20.32
CA MET A 1 14.85 8.12 -20.33
C MET A 1 15.53 7.62 -19.07
N GLY A 2 14.92 6.67 -18.35
CA GLY A 2 15.47 6.08 -17.12
C GLY A 2 15.84 4.62 -17.33
N TYR A 3 16.78 4.10 -16.54
CA TYR A 3 17.14 2.67 -16.53
C TYR A 3 15.92 1.81 -16.18
N ILE A 4 15.71 0.73 -16.92
CA ILE A 4 14.67 -0.28 -16.67
C ILE A 4 15.40 -1.56 -16.26
N GLY A 5 15.16 -2.02 -15.04
CA GLY A 5 15.77 -3.22 -14.51
C GLY A 5 15.13 -3.65 -13.20
N ARG A 6 15.78 -4.55 -12.47
CA ARG A 6 15.27 -5.11 -11.22
C ARG A 6 16.17 -4.69 -10.06
N ALA A 7 15.57 -4.13 -9.02
CA ALA A 7 16.19 -4.03 -7.71
C ALA A 7 15.72 -5.20 -6.84
N ILE A 8 16.66 -5.87 -6.17
CA ILE A 8 16.37 -6.92 -5.18
C ILE A 8 16.91 -6.41 -3.84
N LEU A 9 16.06 -6.39 -2.80
CA LEU A 9 16.38 -5.91 -1.47
C LEU A 9 15.92 -6.93 -0.43
N GLU A 10 16.77 -7.21 0.56
CA GLU A 10 16.46 -8.13 1.66
C GLU A 10 16.69 -7.47 3.02
N ILE A 11 15.89 -7.87 4.00
CA ILE A 11 16.19 -7.67 5.43
C ILE A 11 16.55 -9.07 5.97
N PRO A 12 17.83 -9.37 6.23
CA PRO A 12 18.24 -10.73 6.58
C PRO A 12 17.84 -11.09 8.02
N LYS A 13 17.75 -12.40 8.30
CA LYS A 13 17.54 -12.97 9.65
C LYS A 13 16.26 -12.49 10.36
N THR A 14 15.19 -12.23 9.61
CA THR A 14 13.88 -11.86 10.18
C THR A 14 13.20 -13.01 10.92
N ASN A 15 13.52 -14.27 10.57
CA ASN A 15 12.96 -15.49 11.16
C ASN A 15 11.41 -15.53 11.15
N ILE A 16 10.76 -14.89 10.18
CA ILE A 16 9.30 -14.88 10.04
C ILE A 16 8.84 -16.22 9.44
N SER A 17 7.97 -16.91 10.17
CA SER A 17 7.25 -18.11 9.71
C SER A 17 5.87 -17.75 9.18
N SER A 18 5.37 -18.48 8.19
CA SER A 18 3.99 -18.33 7.67
C SER A 18 2.92 -18.49 8.77
N LYS A 19 3.20 -19.30 9.80
CA LYS A 19 2.31 -19.49 10.96
C LYS A 19 2.15 -18.23 11.82
N GLN A 20 3.04 -17.25 11.69
CA GLN A 20 3.00 -15.98 12.43
C GLN A 20 2.26 -14.88 11.65
N ILE A 21 1.93 -15.11 10.38
CA ILE A 21 1.29 -14.12 9.52
C ILE A 21 -0.22 -14.25 9.66
N ASN A 22 -0.82 -13.31 10.39
CA ASN A 22 -2.28 -13.28 10.55
C ASN A 22 -2.96 -12.63 9.34
N ASN A 23 -2.42 -11.51 8.84
CA ASN A 23 -2.97 -10.75 7.71
C ASN A 23 -1.85 -9.98 7.00
N TRP A 24 -2.00 -9.81 5.70
CA TRP A 24 -1.20 -8.89 4.89
C TRP A 24 -1.90 -7.53 4.79
N LYS A 25 -1.14 -6.45 4.62
CA LYS A 25 -1.68 -5.08 4.54
C LYS A 25 -1.05 -4.32 3.40
N LEU A 26 -1.86 -3.46 2.77
CA LEU A 26 -1.44 -2.45 1.80
C LEU A 26 -1.72 -1.08 2.40
N PHE A 27 -0.79 -0.15 2.25
CA PHE A 27 -0.99 1.21 2.73
C PHE A 27 -0.29 2.21 1.80
N SER A 28 -0.86 3.41 1.76
CA SER A 28 -0.21 4.61 1.23
C SER A 28 -0.31 5.65 2.33
N THR A 29 0.82 6.24 2.70
CA THR A 29 0.90 7.14 3.84
C THR A 29 1.86 8.29 3.56
N VAL A 30 1.58 9.43 4.17
CA VAL A 30 2.54 10.53 4.36
C VAL A 30 2.86 10.54 5.84
N THR A 31 4.14 10.55 6.20
CA THR A 31 4.61 10.48 7.60
C THR A 31 5.55 11.65 7.92
N GLY A 32 5.46 12.20 9.13
CA GLY A 32 6.29 13.31 9.61
C GLY A 32 5.65 14.07 10.78
N ASP A 33 6.36 15.02 11.37
CA ASP A 33 5.80 15.91 12.39
C ASP A 33 4.95 17.02 11.74
N ARG A 34 3.73 17.25 12.25
CA ARG A 34 2.77 18.26 11.74
C ARG A 34 2.52 18.18 10.22
N ILE A 35 2.00 17.03 9.77
CA ILE A 35 1.76 16.74 8.35
C ILE A 35 0.67 17.65 7.77
N LYS A 36 1.05 18.45 6.76
CA LYS A 36 0.13 19.14 5.84
C LYS A 36 0.28 18.51 4.47
N VAL A 37 -0.79 17.90 3.95
CA VAL A 37 -0.79 17.31 2.61
C VAL A 37 -1.02 18.43 1.61
N ASP A 38 0.03 18.83 0.91
CA ASP A 38 0.08 19.97 -0.02
C ASP A 38 -0.56 19.67 -1.38
N LYS A 39 -0.48 18.42 -1.83
CA LYS A 39 -1.06 17.92 -3.07
C LYS A 39 -1.71 16.56 -2.91
N GLN A 40 -2.59 16.19 -3.84
CA GLN A 40 -3.19 14.87 -3.87
C GLN A 40 -2.16 13.84 -4.33
N TYR A 41 -2.10 12.69 -3.66
CA TYR A 41 -1.30 11.54 -4.07
C TYR A 41 -2.22 10.35 -4.33
N GLN A 42 -1.99 9.62 -5.41
CA GLN A 42 -2.74 8.41 -5.73
C GLN A 42 -1.77 7.28 -6.02
N VAL A 43 -2.05 6.11 -5.44
CA VAL A 43 -1.38 4.86 -5.77
C VAL A 43 -2.43 3.83 -6.18
N LYS A 44 -2.06 2.99 -7.14
CA LYS A 44 -2.85 1.86 -7.62
C LYS A 44 -2.04 0.59 -7.38
N PHE A 45 -2.68 -0.39 -6.78
CA PHE A 45 -2.20 -1.76 -6.65
C PHE A 45 -3.09 -2.60 -7.54
N ASP A 46 -2.50 -3.15 -8.60
CA ASP A 46 -3.15 -4.06 -9.55
C ASP A 46 -2.57 -5.47 -9.38
N ASP A 47 -3.34 -6.49 -9.80
CA ASP A 47 -2.97 -7.91 -9.77
C ASP A 47 -2.47 -8.41 -8.40
N ILE A 48 -3.18 -8.03 -7.34
CA ILE A 48 -2.85 -8.40 -5.96
C ILE A 48 -3.09 -9.91 -5.76
N VAL A 49 -1.99 -10.64 -5.61
CA VAL A 49 -1.96 -12.09 -5.36
C VAL A 49 -1.15 -12.43 -4.11
N ILE A 50 -1.63 -13.41 -3.35
CA ILE A 50 -0.90 -14.04 -2.24
C ILE A 50 -0.95 -15.54 -2.48
N ASP A 51 0.20 -16.21 -2.47
CA ASP A 51 0.34 -17.63 -2.79
C ASP A 51 -0.40 -18.01 -4.09
N ASN A 52 -0.21 -17.19 -5.14
CA ASN A 52 -0.85 -17.29 -6.46
C ASN A 52 -2.39 -17.21 -6.47
N THR A 53 -3.01 -16.82 -5.37
CA THR A 53 -4.47 -16.63 -5.29
C THR A 53 -4.79 -15.13 -5.34
N VAL A 54 -5.73 -14.74 -6.20
CA VAL A 54 -6.19 -13.35 -6.30
C VAL A 54 -7.00 -13.00 -5.06
N ILE A 55 -6.61 -11.93 -4.37
CA ILE A 55 -7.26 -11.49 -3.13
C ILE A 55 -8.07 -10.23 -3.39
N LYS A 56 -9.22 -10.10 -2.73
CA LYS A 56 -9.95 -8.82 -2.63
C LYS A 56 -9.55 -8.14 -1.32
N PRO A 57 -8.85 -7.01 -1.35
CA PRO A 57 -8.51 -6.27 -0.13
C PRO A 57 -9.76 -5.77 0.59
N VAL A 58 -9.67 -5.66 1.91
CA VAL A 58 -10.70 -5.06 2.76
C VAL A 58 -10.24 -3.68 3.19
N THR A 59 -11.08 -2.67 3.01
CA THR A 59 -10.79 -1.30 3.45
C THR A 59 -10.74 -1.24 4.97
N TYR A 60 -9.62 -0.77 5.54
CA TYR A 60 -9.45 -0.57 6.98
C TYR A 60 -8.96 0.85 7.26
N ALA A 61 -9.53 1.49 8.29
CA ALA A 61 -9.19 2.80 8.86
C ALA A 61 -8.55 3.82 7.89
N THR A 62 -9.36 4.76 7.38
CA THR A 62 -8.88 5.81 6.47
C THR A 62 -8.93 7.18 7.16
N LYS A 63 -7.83 7.95 7.07
CA LYS A 63 -7.78 9.35 7.53
C LYS A 63 -7.30 10.21 6.37
N GLN A 64 -8.11 11.19 5.98
CA GLN A 64 -7.81 12.09 4.85
C GLN A 64 -7.46 11.35 3.54
N ALA A 65 -8.07 10.18 3.33
CA ALA A 65 -7.85 9.36 2.16
C ALA A 65 -9.16 8.75 1.67
N PHE A 66 -9.28 8.60 0.36
CA PHE A 66 -10.30 7.80 -0.29
C PHE A 66 -9.70 6.46 -0.72
N VAL A 67 -10.39 5.37 -0.44
CA VAL A 67 -9.96 4.01 -0.78
C VAL A 67 -11.05 3.34 -1.61
N SER A 68 -10.66 2.82 -2.77
CA SER A 68 -11.51 1.99 -3.64
C SER A 68 -10.88 0.62 -3.78
N VAL A 69 -11.67 -0.43 -3.59
CA VAL A 69 -11.22 -1.82 -3.69
C VAL A 69 -12.11 -2.61 -4.63
N SER A 70 -11.50 -3.45 -5.46
CA SER A 70 -12.18 -4.46 -6.28
C SER A 70 -11.40 -5.76 -6.23
N HIS A 71 -11.88 -6.81 -6.90
CA HIS A 71 -11.18 -8.09 -6.91
C HIS A 71 -9.77 -7.91 -7.53
N GLY A 72 -8.72 -8.29 -6.79
CA GLY A 72 -7.33 -8.14 -7.21
C GLY A 72 -6.80 -6.71 -7.28
N LYS A 73 -7.56 -5.68 -6.87
CA LYS A 73 -7.16 -4.27 -7.02
C LYS A 73 -7.48 -3.39 -5.82
N ALA A 74 -6.62 -2.41 -5.58
CA ALA A 74 -6.87 -1.33 -4.63
C ALA A 74 -6.32 0.00 -5.17
N THR A 75 -7.11 1.07 -5.03
CA THR A 75 -6.66 2.44 -5.27
C THR A 75 -6.75 3.21 -3.96
N ILE A 76 -5.65 3.84 -3.55
CA ILE A 76 -5.60 4.71 -2.38
C ILE A 76 -5.27 6.12 -2.85
N THR A 77 -6.14 7.08 -2.51
CA THR A 77 -5.96 8.50 -2.84
C THR A 77 -5.87 9.32 -1.56
N ILE A 78 -4.68 9.81 -1.23
CA ILE A 78 -4.45 10.75 -0.13
C ILE A 78 -4.85 12.14 -0.60
N GLN A 79 -5.80 12.75 0.12
CA GLN A 79 -6.37 14.04 -0.25
C GLN A 79 -5.50 15.19 0.24
N ARG A 80 -5.43 16.26 -0.56
CA ARG A 80 -4.85 17.55 -0.13
C ARG A 80 -5.59 18.06 1.12
N SER A 81 -4.85 18.55 2.11
CA SER A 81 -5.44 19.20 3.28
C SER A 81 -6.19 20.46 2.85
N LYS A 82 -7.46 20.59 3.26
CA LYS A 82 -8.18 21.86 3.14
C LYS A 82 -7.50 22.88 4.07
N ILE A 83 -7.31 24.10 3.56
CA ILE A 83 -6.79 25.25 4.32
C ILE A 83 -7.81 25.60 5.41
#